data_AF-A0AAD7LR35-F1
#
_entry.id   AF-A0AAD7LR35-F1
#
_cell.length_a   1.000
_cell.length_b   1.000
_cell.length_c   1.000
_cell.angle_alpha   90.00
_cell.angle_beta   90.00
_cell.angle_gamma   90.00
#
_symmetry.space_group_name_H-M   'P 1'
#
loop_
_entity.id
_entity.type
_entity.pdbx_description
1 polymer ?
#
loop_
_entity_poly.entity_id
_entity_poly.type
_entity_poly.pdbx_seq_one_letter_code
_entity_poly.pdbx_strand_id
1 'polypeptide(L)'
;MEFWLSLFRSSPRPLLPDTPTSSALPSTTCPEEHDVFLSFRGEDTRNNFTSHLYEALCSKQIETFLDDEELDRGDEISPSLLKQIEQSKLSVIIFSKNYASSQWCLC
;
A
#
# COMPACT_ATOMS: atom_id res chain seq x y z
N MET A 1 7.28 -11.74 23.52
CA MET A 1 8.24 -12.22 22.51
C MET A 1 8.23 -13.75 22.45
N GLU A 2 7.07 -14.41 22.34
CA GLU A 2 6.99 -15.89 22.47
C GLU A 2 5.94 -16.52 21.53
N PHE A 3 5.62 -15.86 20.40
CA PHE A 3 4.70 -16.43 19.39
C PHE A 3 5.43 -17.13 18.23
N TRP A 4 6.73 -16.83 18.07
CA TRP A 4 7.53 -17.29 16.94
C TRP A 4 8.12 -18.71 17.09
N LEU A 5 8.23 -19.23 18.32
CA LEU A 5 8.89 -20.52 18.57
C LEU A 5 7.99 -21.75 18.38
N SER A 6 6.67 -21.57 18.23
CA SER A 6 5.74 -22.70 18.07
C SER A 6 5.61 -23.23 16.64
N LEU A 7 6.04 -22.47 15.62
CA LEU A 7 5.83 -22.85 14.22
C LEU A 7 6.93 -23.75 13.62
N PHE A 8 8.07 -23.89 14.31
CA PHE A 8 9.24 -24.58 13.73
C PHE A 8 9.49 -26.01 14.21
N ARG A 9 8.60 -26.61 14.99
CA ARG A 9 8.82 -27.97 15.47
C ARG A 9 7.60 -28.86 15.29
N SER A 10 7.45 -29.39 14.08
CA SER A 10 7.07 -30.79 13.86
C SER A 10 7.23 -31.17 12.38
N SER A 11 8.09 -32.15 12.12
CA SER A 11 8.08 -32.98 10.91
C SER A 11 8.11 -34.44 11.39
N PRO A 12 7.43 -35.40 10.71
CA PRO A 12 8.21 -36.30 9.84
C PRO A 12 7.51 -36.83 8.55
N ARG A 13 8.30 -36.82 7.44
CA ARG A 13 8.50 -37.71 6.22
C ARG A 13 7.65 -38.99 5.95
N PRO A 14 7.77 -39.72 4.78
CA PRO A 14 8.06 -39.43 3.33
C PRO A 14 7.14 -40.25 2.31
N LEU A 15 7.16 -40.15 0.95
CA LEU A 15 7.94 -40.94 -0.06
C LEU A 15 7.56 -40.67 -1.58
N LEU A 16 8.59 -40.43 -2.43
CA LEU A 16 8.90 -40.86 -3.86
C LEU A 16 7.94 -40.56 -5.07
N PRO A 17 8.36 -40.75 -6.37
CA PRO A 17 9.07 -39.76 -7.21
C PRO A 17 8.46 -39.52 -8.62
N ASP A 18 9.14 -38.68 -9.42
CA ASP A 18 9.10 -38.51 -10.89
C ASP A 18 7.98 -37.68 -11.55
N THR A 19 8.34 -36.53 -12.13
CA THR A 19 8.20 -36.20 -13.57
C THR A 19 8.64 -34.75 -13.88
N PRO A 20 9.31 -34.48 -15.03
CA PRO A 20 9.70 -33.13 -15.41
C PRO A 20 8.59 -32.50 -16.25
N THR A 21 7.87 -31.53 -15.70
CA THR A 21 6.90 -30.74 -16.47
C THR A 21 6.96 -29.28 -16.07
N SER A 22 7.34 -28.46 -17.05
CA SER A 22 7.12 -27.03 -17.18
C SER A 22 7.55 -26.16 -16.00
N SER A 23 8.64 -25.43 -16.19
CA SER A 23 8.99 -24.26 -15.39
C SER A 23 7.89 -23.20 -15.50
N ALA A 24 6.82 -23.37 -14.73
CA ALA A 24 5.99 -22.25 -14.33
C ALA A 24 6.89 -21.35 -13.49
N LEU A 25 7.24 -20.19 -14.05
CA LEU A 25 7.82 -19.11 -13.25
C LEU A 25 6.90 -18.93 -12.04
N PRO A 26 7.42 -18.81 -10.80
CA PRO A 26 6.59 -18.35 -9.72
C PRO A 26 5.96 -17.05 -10.23
N SER A 27 4.64 -16.99 -10.30
CA SER A 27 3.94 -15.73 -10.35
C SER A 27 4.32 -15.06 -9.04
N THR A 28 5.43 -14.34 -9.04
CA THR A 28 5.68 -13.32 -8.06
C THR A 28 4.48 -12.42 -8.24
N THR A 29 3.47 -12.57 -7.37
CA THR A 29 2.61 -11.45 -7.05
C THR A 29 3.57 -10.42 -6.52
N CYS A 30 4.11 -9.61 -7.42
CA CYS A 30 4.83 -8.41 -7.07
C CYS A 30 3.87 -7.70 -6.11
N PRO A 31 4.30 -7.36 -4.88
CA PRO A 31 3.53 -6.36 -4.15
C PRO A 31 3.34 -5.19 -5.13
N GLU A 32 2.09 -4.71 -5.26
CA GLU A 32 1.79 -3.47 -5.98
C GLU A 32 2.57 -2.35 -5.28
N GLU A 33 3.82 -2.21 -5.69
CA GLU A 33 4.82 -1.33 -5.10
C GLU A 33 4.52 0.05 -5.67
N HIS A 34 3.81 0.86 -4.89
CA HIS A 34 3.58 2.24 -5.27
C HIS A 34 4.89 3.01 -5.08
N ASP A 35 5.23 3.90 -6.01
CA ASP A 35 6.41 4.73 -5.87
C ASP A 35 6.17 5.89 -4.89
N VAL A 36 4.94 6.42 -4.90
CA VAL A 36 4.54 7.59 -4.12
C VAL A 36 3.23 7.35 -3.38
N PHE A 37 3.23 7.58 -2.08
CA PHE A 37 2.04 7.76 -1.26
C PHE A 37 1.70 9.25 -1.18
N LEU A 38 0.48 9.64 -1.52
CA LEU A 38 0.05 11.04 -1.53
C LEU A 38 -1.06 11.28 -0.51
N SER A 39 -0.75 11.97 0.59
CA SER A 39 -1.73 12.33 1.63
C SER A 39 -2.19 13.78 1.53
N PHE A 40 -3.50 13.98 1.57
CA PHE A 40 -4.14 15.27 1.35
C PHE A 40 -5.55 15.30 1.94
N ARG A 41 -6.03 16.50 2.26
CA ARG A 41 -7.43 16.71 2.61
C ARG A 41 -8.25 16.82 1.33
N GLY A 42 -9.05 15.80 1.05
CA GLY A 42 -9.84 15.71 -0.19
C GLY A 42 -10.71 16.94 -0.44
N GLU A 43 -11.42 17.40 0.58
CA GLU A 43 -12.27 18.59 0.53
C GLU A 43 -11.53 19.88 0.13
N ASP A 44 -10.25 20.00 0.50
CA ASP A 44 -9.47 21.21 0.28
C ASP A 44 -8.76 21.21 -1.09
N THR A 45 -8.20 20.07 -1.52
CA THR A 45 -7.24 20.05 -2.64
C THR A 45 -7.52 19.06 -3.77
N ARG A 46 -8.52 18.15 -3.65
CA ARG A 46 -8.77 17.07 -4.63
C ARG A 46 -8.87 17.59 -6.07
N ASN A 47 -9.77 18.54 -6.30
CA ASN A 47 -10.14 19.01 -7.65
C ASN A 47 -9.23 20.13 -8.19
N ASN A 48 -8.12 20.41 -7.52
CA ASN A 48 -7.19 21.49 -7.86
C ASN A 48 -5.75 20.96 -7.83
N PHE A 49 -5.08 21.10 -6.69
CA PHE A 49 -3.65 20.91 -6.63
C PHE A 49 -3.32 19.41 -6.69
N THR A 50 -4.10 18.60 -6.00
CA THR A 50 -3.93 17.15 -5.97
C THR A 50 -4.18 16.51 -7.33
N SER A 51 -5.25 16.91 -8.05
CA SER A 51 -5.53 16.37 -9.39
C SER A 51 -4.40 16.68 -10.38
N HIS A 52 -3.91 17.92 -10.41
CA HIS A 52 -2.80 18.29 -11.28
C HIS A 52 -1.49 17.57 -10.92
N LEU A 53 -1.19 17.43 -9.64
CA LEU A 53 -0.01 16.69 -9.18
C LEU A 53 -0.09 15.21 -9.56
N TYR A 54 -1.25 14.59 -9.34
CA TYR A 54 -1.49 13.19 -9.71
C TYR A 54 -1.34 12.98 -11.21
N GLU A 55 -1.98 13.81 -12.05
CA GLU A 55 -1.84 13.76 -13.50
C GLU A 55 -0.38 13.91 -13.95
N ALA A 56 0.38 14.81 -13.32
CA ALA A 56 1.80 14.99 -13.63
C ALA A 56 2.63 13.75 -13.25
N LEU A 57 2.37 13.12 -12.11
CA LEU A 57 3.04 11.88 -11.70
C LEU A 57 2.70 10.71 -12.63
N CYS A 58 1.43 10.55 -12.99
CA CYS A 58 0.98 9.56 -13.97
C CYS A 58 1.64 9.78 -15.35
N SER A 59 1.79 11.03 -15.80
CA SER A 59 2.47 11.35 -17.06
C SER A 59 3.95 10.94 -17.08
N LYS A 60 4.54 10.77 -15.89
CA LYS A 60 5.92 10.30 -15.69
C LYS A 60 6.01 8.81 -15.38
N GLN A 61 4.90 8.06 -15.47
CA GLN A 61 4.82 6.64 -15.14
C GLN A 61 5.23 6.33 -13.69
N ILE A 62 4.96 7.27 -12.78
CA ILE A 62 5.19 7.09 -11.35
C ILE A 62 3.91 6.55 -10.71
N GLU A 63 3.96 5.33 -10.19
CA GLU A 63 2.79 4.72 -9.54
C GLU A 63 2.49 5.45 -8.23
N THR A 64 1.34 6.11 -8.17
CA THR A 64 0.97 6.98 -7.04
C THR A 64 -0.30 6.47 -6.39
N PHE A 65 -0.23 6.19 -5.09
CA PHE A 65 -1.40 5.91 -4.27
C PHE A 65 -1.98 7.23 -3.73
N LEU A 66 -3.27 7.48 -3.99
CA LEU A 66 -4.00 8.61 -3.46
C LEU A 66 -4.69 8.24 -2.16
N ASP A 67 -4.28 8.89 -1.08
CA ASP A 67 -4.89 8.75 0.24
C ASP A 67 -6.16 9.62 0.32
N ASP A 68 -7.18 9.28 -0.47
CA ASP A 68 -8.41 10.06 -0.55
C ASP A 68 -9.37 9.70 0.60
N GLU A 69 -9.74 10.71 1.39
CA GLU A 69 -10.67 10.59 2.52
C GLU A 69 -12.14 10.39 2.11
N GLU A 70 -12.52 10.65 0.85
CA GLU A 70 -13.87 10.31 0.35
C GLU A 70 -14.03 8.84 -0.02
N LEU A 71 -12.94 8.09 -0.14
CA LEU A 71 -13.04 6.63 -0.21
C LEU A 71 -13.52 6.15 1.16
N ASP A 72 -14.58 5.33 1.18
CA ASP A 72 -15.24 4.78 2.37
C ASP A 72 -14.25 4.11 3.35
N ARG A 73 -13.56 4.94 4.13
CA ARG A 73 -12.75 4.55 5.27
C ARG A 73 -13.72 4.55 6.43
N GLY A 74 -14.12 3.35 6.88
CA GLY A 74 -14.72 3.22 8.21
C GLY A 74 -13.77 3.76 9.28
N ASP A 75 -14.17 3.82 10.55
CA ASP A 75 -13.44 4.54 11.62
C ASP A 75 -11.98 4.08 11.92
N GLU A 76 -11.50 2.98 11.31
CA GLU A 76 -10.16 2.42 11.52
C GLU A 76 -9.26 2.51 10.28
N ILE A 77 -7.98 2.81 10.50
CA ILE A 77 -6.93 2.74 9.48
C ILE A 77 -6.91 1.34 8.87
N SER A 78 -7.35 1.26 7.61
CA SER A 78 -7.40 -0.02 6.91
C SER A 78 -6.00 -0.64 6.83
N PRO A 79 -5.86 -1.96 7.06
CA PRO A 79 -4.57 -2.65 6.88
C PRO A 79 -3.99 -2.47 5.47
N SER A 80 -4.84 -2.25 4.47
CA SER A 80 -4.44 -1.87 3.11
C SER A 80 -3.69 -0.55 3.05
N LEU A 81 -4.14 0.46 3.81
CA LEU A 81 -3.50 1.77 3.84
C LEU A 81 -2.11 1.70 4.47
N LEU A 82 -1.99 1.03 5.62
CA LEU A 82 -0.69 0.80 6.27
C LEU A 82 0.28 0.07 5.33
N LYS A 83 -0.21 -0.95 4.63
CA LYS A 83 0.59 -1.69 3.66
C LYS A 83 1.06 -0.80 2.51
N GLN A 84 0.23 0.10 2.00
CA GLN A 84 0.63 1.03 0.94
C GLN A 84 1.64 2.07 1.42
N ILE A 85 1.52 2.55 2.66
CA ILE A 85 2.52 3.42 3.28
C ILE A 85 3.87 2.67 3.41
N GLU A 86 3.86 1.44 3.92
CA GLU A 86 5.07 0.61 4.07
C GLU A 86 5.72 0.24 2.74
N GLN A 87 4.92 0.06 1.69
CA GLN A 87 5.38 -0.31 0.36
C GLN A 87 5.79 0.90 -0.50
N SER A 88 5.44 2.12 -0.08
CA SER A 88 5.76 3.33 -0.83
C SER A 88 7.19 3.78 -0.61
N LYS A 89 7.89 4.13 -1.70
CA LYS A 89 9.27 4.62 -1.64
C LYS A 89 9.35 6.07 -1.17
N LEU A 90 8.30 6.85 -1.43
CA LEU A 90 8.19 8.26 -1.07
C LEU A 90 6.78 8.55 -0.52
N SER A 91 6.70 9.41 0.50
CA SER A 91 5.45 9.98 0.97
C SER A 91 5.44 11.48 0.73
N VAL A 92 4.36 11.99 0.14
CA VAL A 92 4.12 13.40 -0.14
C VAL A 92 2.86 13.83 0.60
N ILE A 93 3.02 14.77 1.53
CA ILE A 93 1.93 15.29 2.36
C ILE A 93 1.58 16.71 1.91
N ILE A 94 0.32 16.93 1.54
CA ILE A 94 -0.21 18.20 1.04
C ILE A 94 -0.97 18.88 2.17
N PHE A 95 -0.27 19.76 2.91
CA PHE A 95 -0.89 20.56 3.95
C PHE A 95 -1.84 21.61 3.36
N SER A 96 -3.04 21.67 3.91
CA SER A 96 -4.10 22.61 3.57
C SER A 96 -4.70 23.21 4.84
N LYS A 97 -5.59 24.20 4.69
CA LYS A 97 -6.18 24.92 5.83
C LYS A 97 -6.87 23.99 6.83
N ASN A 98 -7.55 22.95 6.34
CA ASN A 98 -8.32 22.02 7.16
C ASN A 98 -7.66 20.65 7.28
N TYR A 99 -6.39 20.49 6.88
CA TYR A 99 -5.69 19.20 6.92
C TYR A 99 -5.74 18.58 8.32
N ALA A 100 -5.36 19.33 9.35
CA ALA A 100 -5.37 18.86 10.75
C ALA A 100 -6.77 18.75 11.38
N SER A 101 -7.84 19.07 10.65
CA SER A 101 -9.20 18.83 11.12
C SER A 101 -9.65 17.38 10.94
N SER A 102 -8.97 16.64 10.06
CA SER A 102 -9.23 15.24 9.82
C SER A 102 -8.36 14.35 10.69
N GLN A 103 -8.99 13.40 11.38
CA GLN A 103 -8.26 12.37 12.12
C GLN A 103 -7.41 11.52 11.17
N TRP A 104 -7.87 11.31 9.94
CA TRP A 104 -7.17 10.54 8.91
C TRP A 104 -5.88 11.18 8.42
N CYS A 105 -5.85 12.51 8.35
CA CYS A 105 -4.66 13.27 7.95
C CYS A 105 -3.57 13.31 9.04
N LEU A 106 -3.91 13.01 10.29
CA LEU A 106 -3.02 13.13 11.47
C LEU A 106 -2.56 11.79 12.04
N CYS A 107 -3.20 10.69 11.68
CA CYS A 107 -3.04 9.38 12.29
C CYS A 107 -2.27 8.40 11.40
#